data_AF-A0A4U8TCH4-F1
#
_entry.id   AF-A0A4U8TCH4-F1
#
_cell.length_a   1.000
_cell.length_b   1.000
_cell.length_c   1.000
_cell.angle_alpha   90.00
_cell.angle_beta   90.00
_cell.angle_gamma   90.00
#
_symmetry.space_group_name_H-M   'P 1'
#
loop_
_entity.id
_entity.type
_entity.pdbx_description
1 polymer ?
#
loop_
_entity_poly.entity_id
_entity_poly.type
_entity_poly.pdbx_seq_one_letter_code
_entity_poly.pdbx_strand_id
1 'polypeptide(L)'
;MIKGIPTTHGIEILNSQMRQSVQKYALVGLENPANEDLEKLLDTEDIDFGAFKDFVYHTDFISVGYFDEVGILTYEINLTQINTDRYMYGILLLDTQSEVIAALPTPKIVLIEGVGGIITIKLPIKGDVSEVVFVSSDYVSREEFNAFKASIKPPQVDIPALVEKVTPLIQSRKDFENYAIRQLDSMIARAQFLHTQRWREYDKNKAEEERIGHHAFFFRNELPQGYKPPHAILSILKYPLAYKYFKNTNHNLQADCPEGHFRLPKPSVYLKGTQNLAEVGGFFQEGLPNVYMGIASRNTGAAHRSGPDSDIITIRDTVSLNLASYNNIYGRTSSVEVNRNHLLEGYYVGGGH
;
A
#
# COMPACT_ATOMS: atom_id res chain seq x y z
N MET A 1 13.02 -0.83 37.75
CA MET A 1 13.87 0.07 36.94
C MET A 1 13.27 0.13 35.55
N ILE A 2 12.58 1.22 35.21
CA ILE A 2 12.00 1.43 33.88
C ILE A 2 13.14 1.98 33.01
N LYS A 3 13.58 1.22 32.00
CA LYS A 3 14.59 1.67 31.04
C LYS A 3 13.86 2.30 29.85
N GLY A 4 13.84 3.64 29.80
CA GLY A 4 13.39 4.37 28.62
C GLY A 4 14.48 4.31 27.54
N ILE A 5 14.19 3.68 26.40
CA ILE A 5 15.07 3.74 25.24
C ILE A 5 14.61 4.98 24.43
N PRO A 6 15.48 5.99 24.22
CA PRO A 6 15.09 7.16 23.45
C PRO A 6 14.74 6.75 22.02
N THR A 7 13.66 7.33 21.50
CA THR A 7 13.26 7.15 20.10
C THR A 7 14.22 7.91 19.18
N THR A 8 14.27 7.55 17.90
CA THR A 8 15.06 8.27 16.88
C THR A 8 14.78 9.77 16.90
N HIS A 9 13.50 10.15 17.04
CA HIS A 9 13.10 11.55 17.16
C HIS A 9 13.63 12.22 18.45
N GLY A 10 13.67 11.50 19.57
CA GLY A 10 14.27 12.01 20.80
C GLY A 10 15.79 12.22 20.68
N ILE A 11 16.47 11.33 19.96
CA ILE A 11 17.90 11.47 19.65
C ILE A 11 18.13 12.68 18.74
N GLU A 12 17.30 12.90 17.72
CA GLU A 12 17.36 14.07 16.83
C GLU A 12 17.20 15.40 17.58
N ILE A 13 16.26 15.47 18.54
CA ILE A 13 16.07 16.67 19.37
C ILE A 13 17.33 16.95 20.19
N LEU A 14 17.87 15.94 20.89
CA LEU A 14 19.09 16.06 21.69
C LEU A 14 20.28 16.50 20.83
N ASN A 15 20.45 15.87 19.67
CA ASN A 15 21.45 16.21 18.67
C ASN A 15 21.33 17.67 18.19
N SER A 16 20.11 18.14 17.92
CA SER A 16 19.86 19.51 17.47
C SER A 16 20.15 20.55 18.54
N GLN A 17 19.84 20.24 19.81
CA GLN A 17 20.13 21.11 20.95
C GLN A 17 21.63 21.18 21.24
N MET A 18 22.33 20.04 21.21
CA MET A 18 23.79 20.00 21.39
C MET A 18 24.53 20.79 20.30
N ARG A 19 24.08 20.69 19.04
CA ARG A 19 24.66 21.49 17.94
C ARG A 19 24.58 22.99 18.19
N GLN A 20 23.48 23.47 18.80
CA GLN A 20 23.28 24.90 19.06
C GLN A 20 24.04 25.38 20.31
N SER A 21 24.18 24.51 21.31
CA SER A 21 24.82 24.87 22.58
C SER A 21 26.34 24.89 22.50
N VAL A 22 26.97 23.92 21.82
CA VAL A 22 28.45 23.88 21.71
C VAL A 22 28.94 24.92 20.69
N GLN A 23 29.71 25.90 21.15
CA GLN A 23 30.24 26.97 20.29
C GLN A 23 31.76 27.15 20.41
N LYS A 24 32.35 26.71 21.52
CA LYS A 24 33.78 26.87 21.81
C LYS A 24 34.41 25.53 22.14
N TYR A 25 35.72 25.46 22.02
CA TYR A 25 36.54 24.37 22.52
C TYR A 25 37.68 24.92 23.37
N ALA A 26 38.10 24.16 24.37
CA ALA A 26 39.31 24.42 25.15
C ALA A 26 40.24 23.21 25.11
N LEU A 27 41.53 23.46 24.92
CA LEU A 27 42.55 22.42 24.96
C LEU A 27 43.18 22.38 26.34
N VAL A 28 43.27 21.17 26.89
CA VAL A 28 43.76 20.92 28.23
C VAL A 28 45.06 20.11 28.14
N GLY A 29 46.09 20.57 28.84
CA GLY A 29 47.40 19.96 28.71
C GLY A 29 48.47 20.48 29.67
N LEU A 30 49.54 19.70 29.75
CA LEU A 30 50.68 19.91 30.64
C LEU A 30 51.99 19.63 29.90
N GLU A 31 53.09 20.17 30.39
CA GLU A 31 54.44 19.92 29.84
C GLU A 31 54.90 18.46 30.03
N ASN A 32 54.34 17.76 31.01
CA ASN A 32 54.65 16.36 31.28
C ASN A 32 53.63 15.43 30.58
N PRO A 33 54.08 14.38 29.87
CA PRO A 33 53.20 13.37 29.25
C PRO A 33 52.57 12.36 30.23
N ALA A 34 52.87 12.40 31.53
CA ALA A 34 52.18 11.58 32.53
C ALA A 34 51.64 12.42 33.71
N ASN A 35 50.32 12.48 33.85
CA ASN A 35 49.63 13.10 34.97
C ASN A 35 48.31 12.36 35.26
N GLU A 36 48.34 11.49 36.27
CA GLU A 36 47.19 10.65 36.62
C GLU A 36 45.99 11.47 37.12
N ASP A 37 46.21 12.63 37.74
CA ASP A 37 45.14 13.45 38.30
C ASP A 37 44.31 14.11 37.19
N LEU A 38 44.99 14.61 36.16
CA LEU A 38 44.34 15.19 34.99
C LEU A 38 43.62 14.14 34.14
N GLU A 39 44.21 12.95 34.01
CA GLU A 39 43.59 11.81 33.32
C GLU A 39 42.29 11.39 34.02
N LYS A 40 42.34 11.23 35.36
CA LYS A 40 41.14 10.92 36.16
C LYS A 40 40.09 12.03 36.09
N LEU A 41 40.52 13.29 36.03
CA LEU A 41 39.62 14.44 35.93
C LEU A 41 38.87 14.46 34.59
N LEU A 42 39.53 14.07 33.48
CA LEU A 42 38.90 13.97 32.16
C LEU A 42 37.92 12.80 32.04
N ASP A 43 38.07 11.76 32.86
CA ASP A 43 37.19 10.59 32.91
C ASP A 43 36.02 10.72 33.92
N THR A 44 35.88 11.86 34.59
CA THR A 44 34.83 12.09 35.60
C THR A 44 33.52 12.57 34.96
N GLU A 45 32.36 12.09 35.44
CA GLU A 45 31.04 12.61 35.04
C GLU A 45 30.72 13.91 35.80
N ASP A 46 30.04 14.87 35.15
CA ASP A 46 29.64 16.19 35.70
C ASP A 46 30.79 17.11 36.15
N ILE A 47 31.60 17.60 35.18
CA ILE A 47 32.77 18.43 35.46
C ILE A 47 32.48 19.93 35.25
N ASP A 48 32.89 20.76 36.20
CA ASP A 48 32.88 22.23 36.07
C ASP A 48 34.16 22.73 35.36
N PHE A 49 34.03 23.74 34.51
CA PHE A 49 35.14 24.36 33.80
C PHE A 49 36.20 24.91 34.77
N GLY A 50 35.78 25.34 35.97
CA GLY A 50 36.67 25.81 37.03
C GLY A 50 37.75 24.79 37.42
N ALA A 51 37.47 23.48 37.32
CA ALA A 51 38.43 22.44 37.65
C ALA A 51 39.59 22.32 36.64
N PHE A 52 39.37 22.76 35.39
CA PHE A 52 40.37 22.70 34.32
C PHE A 52 41.13 23.99 34.11
N LYS A 53 40.75 25.09 34.78
CA LYS A 53 41.24 26.44 34.47
C LYS A 53 42.77 26.57 34.44
N ASP A 54 43.46 25.86 35.31
CA ASP A 54 44.94 25.90 35.39
C ASP A 54 45.62 24.99 34.35
N PHE A 55 44.85 24.10 33.72
CA PHE A 55 45.31 23.15 32.71
C PHE A 55 44.92 23.56 31.28
N VAL A 56 44.00 24.52 31.11
CA VAL A 56 43.65 25.08 29.80
C VAL A 56 44.78 25.95 29.27
N TYR A 57 45.30 25.61 28.09
CA TYR A 57 46.34 26.42 27.43
C TYR A 57 45.87 27.09 26.13
N HIS A 58 44.73 26.67 25.59
CA HIS A 58 44.13 27.29 24.40
C HIS A 58 42.61 27.23 24.46
N THR A 59 41.94 28.24 23.93
CA THR A 59 40.47 28.27 23.81
C THR A 59 40.10 29.05 22.56
N ASP A 60 39.23 28.48 21.74
CA ASP A 60 38.77 29.11 20.50
C ASP A 60 37.39 28.61 20.09
N PHE A 61 36.82 29.17 19.02
CA PHE A 61 35.52 28.80 18.49
C PHE A 61 35.60 27.55 17.61
N ILE A 62 34.57 26.73 17.67
CA ILE A 62 34.45 25.56 16.79
C ILE A 62 34.20 26.05 15.37
N SER A 63 34.94 25.49 14.41
CA SER A 63 34.90 25.95 13.01
C SER A 63 33.59 25.53 12.33
N VAL A 64 33.17 24.26 12.50
CA VAL A 64 31.94 23.73 11.91
C VAL A 64 31.35 22.66 12.83
N GLY A 65 30.01 22.65 12.99
CA GLY A 65 29.26 21.55 13.57
C GLY A 65 28.15 21.08 12.61
N TYR A 66 28.14 19.79 12.24
CA TYR A 66 27.20 19.20 11.28
C TYR A 66 26.86 17.74 11.62
N PHE A 67 25.85 17.18 10.95
CA PHE A 67 25.56 15.75 11.00
C PHE A 67 26.22 15.08 9.80
N ASP A 68 27.00 14.03 10.03
CA ASP A 68 27.57 13.24 8.95
C ASP A 68 26.50 12.40 8.24
N GLU A 69 26.89 11.69 7.18
CA GLU A 69 25.98 10.86 6.37
C GLU A 69 25.28 9.75 7.16
N VAL A 70 25.79 9.42 8.35
CA VAL A 70 25.28 8.38 9.26
C VAL A 70 24.42 8.99 10.39
N GLY A 71 24.27 10.33 10.42
CA GLY A 71 23.47 11.04 11.41
C GLY A 71 24.19 11.27 12.74
N ILE A 72 25.52 11.20 12.77
CA ILE A 72 26.34 11.44 13.95
C ILE A 72 26.74 12.92 14.02
N LEU A 73 26.59 13.53 15.20
CA LEU A 73 27.00 14.91 15.43
C LEU A 73 28.53 15.01 15.38
N THR A 74 29.01 15.81 14.43
CA THR A 74 30.42 15.95 14.11
C THR A 74 30.84 17.41 14.22
N TYR A 75 31.93 17.66 14.94
CA TYR A 75 32.56 18.98 15.06
C TYR A 75 33.96 18.96 14.45
N GLU A 76 34.31 20.03 13.75
CA GLU A 76 35.65 20.24 13.21
C GLU A 76 36.32 21.41 13.93
N ILE A 77 37.50 21.14 14.50
CA ILE A 77 38.35 22.15 15.11
C ILE A 77 39.65 22.27 14.32
N ASN A 78 40.07 23.51 14.09
CA ASN A 78 41.30 23.79 13.38
C ASN A 78 42.44 24.04 14.38
N LEU A 79 43.49 23.24 14.32
CA LEU A 79 44.65 23.34 15.21
C LEU A 79 45.92 23.84 14.49
N THR A 80 45.83 24.31 13.24
CA THR A 80 47.00 24.64 12.40
C THR A 80 47.89 25.73 12.97
N GLN A 81 47.29 26.65 13.71
CA GLN A 81 47.96 27.82 14.27
C GLN A 81 48.47 27.59 15.70
N ILE A 82 48.27 26.40 16.27
CA ILE A 82 48.64 26.12 17.66
C ILE A 82 50.07 25.59 17.69
N ASN A 83 50.91 26.29 18.44
CA ASN A 83 52.29 25.92 18.69
C ASN A 83 52.52 25.88 20.20
N THR A 84 52.75 24.69 20.75
CA THR A 84 52.91 24.53 22.20
C THR A 84 53.84 23.38 22.53
N ASP A 85 54.61 23.54 23.61
CA ASP A 85 55.44 22.47 24.19
C ASP A 85 54.64 21.58 25.16
N ARG A 86 53.33 21.84 25.31
CA ARG A 86 52.45 21.08 26.20
C ARG A 86 51.83 19.90 25.46
N TYR A 87 51.76 18.75 26.14
CA TYR A 87 51.01 17.59 25.71
C TYR A 87 49.52 17.87 25.85
N MET A 88 48.76 17.65 24.79
CA MET A 88 47.30 17.68 24.80
C MET A 88 46.77 16.40 25.43
N TYR A 89 46.10 16.53 26.57
CA TYR A 89 45.46 15.40 27.27
C TYR A 89 44.00 15.22 26.86
N GLY A 90 43.33 16.32 26.51
CA GLY A 90 41.94 16.27 26.08
C GLY A 90 41.44 17.59 25.53
N ILE A 91 40.25 17.51 24.96
CA ILE A 91 39.50 18.62 24.39
C ILE A 91 38.20 18.77 25.18
N LEU A 92 37.95 19.97 25.70
CA LEU A 92 36.68 20.33 26.30
C LEU A 92 35.81 21.04 25.27
N LEU A 93 34.58 20.61 25.12
CA LEU A 93 33.56 21.29 24.34
C LEU A 93 32.74 22.19 25.27
N LEU A 94 32.66 23.47 24.93
CA LEU A 94 32.09 24.50 25.79
C LEU A 94 30.90 25.20 25.14
N ASP A 95 29.98 25.63 26.00
CA ASP A 95 28.85 26.46 25.63
C ASP A 95 29.20 27.97 25.56
N THR A 96 28.22 28.82 25.30
CA THR A 96 28.40 30.28 25.30
C THR A 96 28.83 30.86 26.66
N GLN A 97 28.42 30.21 27.75
CA GLN A 97 28.70 30.60 29.13
C GLN A 97 29.99 29.96 29.68
N SER A 98 30.72 29.21 28.83
CA SER A 98 31.91 28.42 29.16
C SER A 98 31.64 27.26 30.12
N GLU A 99 30.42 26.73 30.15
CA GLU A 99 30.09 25.46 30.81
C GLU A 99 30.57 24.28 29.95
N VAL A 100 31.09 23.23 30.61
CA VAL A 100 31.60 22.03 29.94
C VAL A 100 30.42 21.16 29.50
N ILE A 101 30.27 21.01 28.18
CA ILE A 101 29.26 20.14 27.58
C ILE A 101 29.80 18.71 27.40
N ALA A 102 31.09 18.57 27.05
CA ALA A 102 31.76 17.28 26.93
C ALA A 102 33.26 17.41 27.18
N ALA A 103 33.84 16.41 27.85
CA ALA A 103 35.28 16.23 27.97
C ALA A 103 35.70 15.03 27.12
N LEU A 104 36.70 15.23 26.27
CA LEU A 104 37.16 14.23 25.30
C LEU A 104 38.63 13.94 25.56
N PRO A 105 38.97 12.81 26.19
CA PRO A 105 40.36 12.41 26.34
C PRO A 105 40.96 12.13 24.94
N THR A 106 42.18 12.61 24.71
CA THR A 106 42.89 12.43 23.44
C THR A 106 44.19 11.68 23.63
N PRO A 107 44.74 11.02 22.60
CA PRO A 107 46.13 10.60 22.62
C PRO A 107 47.05 11.78 22.96
N LYS A 108 48.03 11.54 23.83
CA LYS A 108 48.93 12.58 24.34
C LYS A 108 49.91 13.00 23.25
N ILE A 109 49.63 14.12 22.62
CA ILE A 109 50.43 14.66 21.51
C ILE A 109 50.81 16.10 21.78
N VAL A 110 51.96 16.51 21.25
CA VAL A 110 52.40 17.92 21.25
C VAL A 110 52.02 18.52 19.90
N LEU A 111 51.35 19.67 19.92
CA LEU A 111 50.92 20.37 18.70
C LEU A 111 52.03 21.32 18.25
N ILE A 112 52.59 21.02 17.08
CA ILE A 112 53.61 21.86 16.42
C ILE A 112 52.94 22.62 15.28
N GLU A 113 53.29 23.90 15.15
CA GLU A 113 52.80 24.79 14.10
C GLU A 113 52.98 24.16 12.71
N GLY A 114 51.92 24.17 11.89
CA GLY A 114 51.93 23.57 10.55
C GLY A 114 51.78 22.05 10.50
N VAL A 115 51.78 21.35 11.65
CA VAL A 115 51.49 19.89 11.73
C VAL A 115 50.09 19.63 12.32
N GLY A 116 49.55 20.57 13.10
CA GLY A 116 48.21 20.48 13.67
C GLY A 116 47.11 20.61 12.61
N GLY A 117 46.71 19.52 11.98
CA GLY A 117 45.62 19.52 11.01
C GLY A 117 44.24 19.87 11.59
N ILE A 118 43.20 19.57 10.82
CA ILE A 118 41.82 19.64 11.28
C ILE A 118 41.52 18.38 12.10
N ILE A 119 41.06 18.53 13.34
CA ILE A 119 40.55 17.40 14.13
C ILE A 119 39.03 17.33 13.98
N THR A 120 38.55 16.14 13.61
CA THR A 120 37.13 15.80 13.52
C THR A 120 36.71 15.05 14.78
N ILE A 121 35.83 15.65 15.57
CA ILE A 121 35.26 15.09 16.79
C ILE A 121 33.87 14.54 16.46
N LYS A 122 33.66 13.24 16.70
CA LYS A 122 32.35 12.58 16.53
C LYS A 122 31.75 12.25 17.89
N LEU A 123 30.56 12.78 18.18
CA LEU A 123 29.82 12.50 19.41
C LEU A 123 28.64 11.56 19.13
N PRO A 124 28.78 10.24 19.35
CA PRO A 124 27.64 9.35 19.30
C PRO A 124 26.77 9.53 20.56
N ILE A 125 25.47 9.83 20.41
CA ILE A 125 24.50 9.83 21.53
C ILE A 125 24.33 8.41 22.13
N LYS A 126 24.78 7.36 21.43
CA LYS A 126 24.82 5.98 21.91
C LYS A 126 25.96 5.19 21.24
N GLY A 127 26.90 4.68 22.03
CA GLY A 127 28.03 3.84 21.59
C GLY A 127 29.38 4.37 22.05
N ASP A 128 30.40 3.50 22.05
CA ASP A 128 31.76 3.83 22.48
C ASP A 128 32.54 4.70 21.47
N VAL A 129 33.64 5.25 21.99
CA VAL A 129 34.32 6.51 21.69
C VAL A 129 34.91 6.69 20.29
N SER A 130 34.88 7.96 19.89
CA SER A 130 35.44 8.68 18.76
C SER A 130 36.82 8.23 18.28
N GLU A 131 36.96 8.06 16.97
CA GLU A 131 38.25 7.90 16.28
C GLU A 131 38.80 9.28 15.88
N VAL A 132 40.03 9.60 16.29
CA VAL A 132 40.77 10.76 15.79
C VAL A 132 41.46 10.35 14.49
N VAL A 133 40.91 10.78 13.36
CA VAL A 133 41.52 10.53 12.05
C VAL A 133 42.41 11.71 11.68
N PHE A 134 43.73 11.49 11.68
CA PHE A 134 44.68 12.45 11.11
C PHE A 134 44.64 12.33 9.58
N VAL A 135 43.91 13.23 8.94
CA VAL A 135 43.98 13.37 7.48
C VAL A 135 45.17 14.25 7.15
N SER A 136 46.27 13.63 6.72
CA SER A 136 47.29 14.30 5.93
C SER A 136 46.63 14.71 4.61
N SER A 137 46.24 15.97 4.54
CA SER A 137 45.55 16.52 3.38
C SER A 137 46.53 17.46 2.70
N ASP A 138 46.88 17.18 1.44
CA ASP A 138 47.65 18.09 0.57
C ASP A 138 46.85 19.37 0.19
N TYR A 139 45.79 19.69 0.94
CA TYR A 139 44.96 20.86 0.69
C TYR A 139 45.59 22.10 1.31
N VAL A 140 45.74 23.12 0.47
CA VAL A 140 46.19 24.47 0.80
C VAL A 140 45.40 24.99 2.02
N SER A 141 46.12 25.40 3.07
CA SER A 141 45.50 25.96 4.28
C SER A 141 44.72 27.23 3.96
N ARG A 142 43.76 27.62 4.81
CA ARG A 142 42.93 28.80 4.57
C ARG A 142 43.76 30.10 4.58
N GLU A 143 44.86 30.14 5.35
CA GLU A 143 45.85 31.22 5.29
C GLU A 143 46.58 31.28 3.95
N GLU A 144 47.09 30.15 3.45
CA GLU A 144 47.77 30.08 2.14
C GLU A 144 46.81 30.39 0.99
N PHE A 145 45.55 29.94 1.09
CA PHE A 145 44.50 30.29 0.15
C PHE A 145 44.20 31.80 0.18
N ASN A 146 44.19 32.42 1.36
CA ASN A 146 43.98 33.87 1.49
C ASN A 146 45.19 34.67 0.96
N ALA A 147 46.42 34.18 1.18
CA ALA A 147 47.63 34.77 0.62
C ALA A 147 47.66 34.66 -0.92
N PHE A 148 47.25 33.51 -1.47
CA PHE A 148 47.06 33.30 -2.90
C PHE A 148 45.92 34.17 -3.47
N LYS A 149 44.81 34.28 -2.75
CA LYS A 149 43.68 35.14 -3.13
C LYS A 149 44.07 36.62 -3.12
N ALA A 150 44.97 37.05 -2.25
CA ALA A 150 45.52 38.40 -2.23
C ALA A 150 46.55 38.66 -3.34
N SER A 151 47.26 37.61 -3.81
CA SER A 151 48.23 37.71 -4.91
C SER A 151 47.56 37.71 -6.28
N ILE A 152 46.38 37.11 -6.40
CA ILE A 152 45.52 37.26 -7.58
C ILE A 152 44.84 38.63 -7.51
N LYS A 153 45.28 39.59 -8.34
CA LYS A 153 44.42 40.75 -8.64
C LYS A 153 43.20 40.22 -9.39
N PRO A 154 41.98 40.25 -8.81
CA PRO A 154 40.81 39.85 -9.57
C PRO A 154 40.73 40.77 -10.80
N PRO A 155 40.43 40.24 -12.00
CA PRO A 155 40.12 41.10 -13.12
C PRO A 155 39.03 42.08 -12.66
N GLN A 156 39.16 43.36 -13.00
CA GLN A 156 38.08 44.32 -12.79
C GLN A 156 36.92 43.89 -13.68
N VAL A 157 36.07 43.00 -13.15
CA VAL A 157 34.81 42.63 -13.77
C VAL A 157 33.82 43.68 -13.35
N ASP A 158 33.35 44.46 -14.31
CA ASP A 158 32.25 45.38 -14.14
C ASP A 158 30.97 44.57 -13.85
N ILE A 159 30.71 44.34 -12.56
CA ILE A 159 29.59 43.53 -12.05
C ILE A 159 28.26 44.05 -12.62
N PRO A 160 27.97 45.37 -12.63
CA PRO A 160 26.80 45.92 -13.32
C PRO A 160 26.66 45.47 -14.79
N ALA A 161 27.72 45.56 -15.59
CA ALA A 161 27.68 45.16 -17.00
C ALA A 161 27.51 43.64 -17.20
N LEU A 162 28.03 42.83 -16.28
CA LEU A 162 27.85 41.38 -16.29
C LEU A 162 26.41 41.00 -15.92
N VAL A 163 25.82 41.66 -14.91
CA VAL A 163 24.43 41.47 -14.50
C VAL A 163 23.48 41.85 -15.63
N GLU A 164 23.72 42.94 -16.35
CA GLU A 164 22.91 43.35 -17.51
C GLU A 164 22.94 42.31 -18.64
N LYS A 165 24.07 41.64 -18.87
CA LYS A 165 24.19 40.55 -19.86
C LYS A 165 23.59 39.23 -19.40
N VAL A 166 23.70 38.88 -18.12
CA VAL A 166 23.29 37.58 -17.58
C VAL A 166 21.79 37.52 -17.24
N THR A 167 21.20 38.63 -16.80
CA THR A 167 19.76 38.71 -16.45
C THR A 167 18.82 38.26 -17.58
N PRO A 168 18.96 38.71 -18.84
CA PRO A 168 18.07 38.26 -19.92
C PRO A 168 18.26 36.77 -20.27
N LEU A 169 19.45 36.20 -20.02
CA LEU A 169 19.71 34.77 -20.23
C LEU A 169 19.04 33.89 -19.15
N ILE A 170 19.04 34.35 -17.90
CA ILE A 170 18.31 33.69 -16.81
C ILE A 170 16.80 33.76 -17.07
N GLN A 171 16.31 34.93 -17.50
CA GLN A 171 14.89 35.12 -17.80
C GLN A 171 14.43 34.24 -18.96
N SER A 172 15.19 34.18 -20.06
CA SER A 172 14.84 33.34 -21.21
C SER A 172 14.82 31.85 -20.87
N ARG A 173 15.75 31.38 -20.02
CA ARG A 173 15.74 30.00 -19.51
C ARG A 173 14.48 29.72 -18.67
N LYS A 174 14.13 30.64 -17.76
CA LYS A 174 12.93 30.50 -16.92
C LYS A 174 11.64 30.51 -17.75
N ASP A 175 11.59 31.35 -18.78
CA ASP A 175 10.46 31.41 -19.71
C ASP A 175 10.34 30.13 -20.54
N PHE A 176 11.47 29.55 -20.96
CA PHE A 176 11.49 28.25 -21.64
C PHE A 176 11.04 27.11 -20.71
N GLU A 177 11.53 27.07 -19.47
CA GLU A 177 11.11 26.07 -18.47
C GLU A 177 9.59 26.16 -18.20
N ASN A 178 9.06 27.37 -18.04
CA ASN A 178 7.62 27.60 -17.88
C ASN A 178 6.82 27.18 -19.12
N TYR A 179 7.34 27.44 -20.33
CA TYR A 179 6.73 26.99 -21.57
C TYR A 179 6.70 25.46 -21.66
N ALA A 180 7.81 24.80 -21.32
CA ALA A 180 7.92 23.33 -21.33
C ALA A 180 6.95 22.69 -20.32
N ILE A 181 6.84 23.24 -19.11
CA ILE A 181 5.89 22.77 -18.09
C ILE A 181 4.44 22.90 -18.61
N ARG A 182 4.06 24.05 -19.18
CA ARG A 182 2.71 24.24 -19.74
C ARG A 182 2.39 23.25 -20.87
N GLN A 183 3.36 22.96 -21.74
CA GLN A 183 3.18 21.97 -22.79
C GLN A 183 3.01 20.56 -22.22
N LEU A 184 3.82 20.20 -21.21
CA LEU A 184 3.71 18.91 -20.52
C LEU A 184 2.34 18.76 -19.83
N ASP A 185 1.89 19.79 -19.11
CA ASP A 185 0.58 19.78 -18.44
C ASP A 185 -0.57 19.63 -19.43
N SER A 186 -0.50 20.32 -20.58
CA SER A 186 -1.48 20.19 -21.67
C SER A 186 -1.50 18.77 -22.23
N MET A 187 -0.34 18.14 -22.41
CA MET A 187 -0.24 16.75 -22.86
C MET A 187 -0.80 15.77 -21.84
N ILE A 188 -0.50 15.96 -20.55
CA ILE A 188 -1.02 15.14 -19.45
C ILE A 188 -2.55 15.26 -19.40
N ALA A 189 -3.10 16.47 -19.45
CA ALA A 189 -4.54 16.70 -19.44
C ALA A 189 -5.22 16.02 -20.64
N ARG A 190 -4.63 16.10 -21.83
CA ARG A 190 -5.14 15.42 -23.04
C ARG A 190 -5.09 13.89 -22.90
N ALA A 191 -4.01 13.35 -22.34
CA ALA A 191 -3.88 11.91 -22.11
C ALA A 191 -4.93 11.41 -21.10
N GLN A 192 -5.13 12.14 -20.01
CA GLN A 192 -6.16 11.84 -19.00
C GLN A 192 -7.57 11.88 -19.60
N PHE A 193 -7.87 12.87 -20.44
CA PHE A 193 -9.14 12.96 -21.15
C PHE A 193 -9.38 11.75 -22.06
N LEU A 194 -8.39 11.39 -22.90
CA LEU A 194 -8.49 10.23 -23.79
C LEU A 194 -8.65 8.92 -23.01
N HIS A 195 -7.91 8.76 -21.92
CA HIS A 195 -8.03 7.61 -21.04
C HIS A 195 -9.44 7.51 -20.45
N THR A 196 -9.99 8.62 -19.96
CA THR A 196 -11.36 8.67 -19.41
C THR A 196 -12.43 8.34 -20.45
N GLN A 197 -12.29 8.84 -21.69
CA GLN A 197 -13.21 8.48 -22.78
C GLN A 197 -13.18 6.98 -23.05
N ARG A 198 -11.98 6.39 -23.14
CA ARG A 198 -11.82 4.95 -23.37
C ARG A 198 -12.44 4.10 -22.26
N TRP A 199 -12.30 4.51 -20.99
CA TRP A 199 -12.95 3.83 -19.88
C TRP A 199 -14.48 3.93 -19.93
N ARG A 200 -15.02 5.09 -20.28
CA ARG A 200 -16.48 5.25 -20.46
C ARG A 200 -17.01 4.37 -21.60
N GLU A 201 -16.27 4.26 -22.70
CA GLU A 201 -16.62 3.34 -23.78
C GLU A 201 -16.53 1.88 -23.35
N TYR A 202 -15.48 1.51 -22.62
CA TYR A 202 -15.34 0.17 -22.05
C TYR A 202 -16.50 -0.19 -21.12
N ASP A 203 -16.87 0.71 -20.19
CA ASP A 203 -17.97 0.50 -19.26
C ASP A 203 -19.31 0.39 -19.98
N LYS A 204 -19.56 1.21 -21.01
CA LYS A 204 -20.75 1.09 -21.86
C LYS A 204 -20.80 -0.25 -22.58
N ASN A 205 -19.69 -0.65 -23.21
CA ASN A 205 -19.61 -1.92 -23.92
C ASN A 205 -19.80 -3.10 -22.97
N LYS A 206 -19.20 -3.04 -21.78
CA LYS A 206 -19.36 -4.05 -20.73
C LYS A 206 -20.80 -4.14 -20.23
N ALA A 207 -21.45 -3.01 -19.98
CA ALA A 207 -22.86 -2.97 -19.59
C ALA A 207 -23.79 -3.51 -20.70
N GLU A 208 -23.44 -3.27 -21.97
CA GLU A 208 -24.15 -3.88 -23.10
C GLU A 208 -23.91 -5.40 -23.17
N GLU A 209 -22.69 -5.88 -22.95
CA GLU A 209 -22.36 -7.31 -22.88
C GLU A 209 -23.06 -8.03 -21.72
N GLU A 210 -23.20 -7.38 -20.57
CA GLU A 210 -23.93 -7.88 -19.40
C GLU A 210 -25.45 -7.95 -19.65
N ARG A 211 -25.98 -7.15 -20.57
CA ARG A 211 -27.39 -7.23 -20.99
C ARG A 211 -27.67 -8.38 -21.94
N ILE A 212 -26.67 -8.90 -22.64
CA ILE A 212 -26.85 -10.03 -23.56
C ILE A 212 -27.15 -11.31 -22.77
N GLY A 213 -28.25 -11.98 -23.12
CA GLY A 213 -28.69 -13.20 -22.45
C GLY A 213 -29.66 -12.98 -21.28
N HIS A 214 -29.91 -11.72 -20.88
CA HIS A 214 -30.93 -11.42 -19.88
C HIS A 214 -32.35 -11.67 -20.41
N HIS A 215 -33.18 -12.27 -19.55
CA HIS A 215 -34.61 -12.44 -19.80
C HIS A 215 -35.35 -11.17 -19.34
N ALA A 216 -36.14 -10.57 -20.23
CA ALA A 216 -36.91 -9.36 -19.95
C ALA A 216 -38.39 -9.55 -20.29
N PHE A 217 -39.27 -8.94 -19.50
CA PHE A 217 -40.71 -8.94 -19.73
C PHE A 217 -41.14 -7.66 -20.44
N PHE A 218 -41.98 -7.81 -21.46
CA PHE A 218 -42.53 -6.70 -22.23
C PHE A 218 -44.05 -6.75 -22.20
N PHE A 219 -44.70 -5.62 -21.86
CA PHE A 219 -46.15 -5.50 -21.82
C PHE A 219 -46.77 -5.16 -23.20
N ARG A 220 -46.02 -5.36 -24.28
CA ARG A 220 -46.42 -5.01 -25.65
C ARG A 220 -46.17 -6.17 -26.61
N ASN A 221 -46.95 -6.21 -27.69
CA ASN A 221 -46.85 -7.27 -28.70
C ASN A 221 -45.64 -7.13 -29.64
N GLU A 222 -44.88 -6.02 -29.52
CA GLU A 222 -43.69 -5.75 -30.32
C GLU A 222 -42.42 -5.66 -29.46
N LEU A 223 -41.37 -6.34 -29.89
CA LEU A 223 -40.11 -6.34 -29.16
C LEU A 223 -39.27 -5.10 -29.50
N PRO A 224 -38.62 -4.47 -28.50
CA PRO A 224 -37.64 -3.42 -28.78
C PRO A 224 -36.51 -3.93 -29.69
N GLN A 225 -35.88 -3.01 -30.42
CA GLN A 225 -34.70 -3.31 -31.21
C GLN A 225 -33.63 -3.99 -30.34
N GLY A 226 -33.05 -5.07 -30.86
CA GLY A 226 -32.05 -5.88 -30.16
C GLY A 226 -32.62 -7.11 -29.42
N TYR A 227 -33.90 -7.11 -29.04
CA TYR A 227 -34.54 -8.26 -28.39
C TYR A 227 -35.03 -9.29 -29.42
N LYS A 228 -35.08 -10.55 -28.98
CA LYS A 228 -35.56 -11.67 -29.79
C LYS A 228 -36.71 -12.38 -29.10
N PRO A 229 -37.69 -12.88 -29.87
CA PRO A 229 -38.82 -13.57 -29.27
C PRO A 229 -38.36 -14.88 -28.63
N PRO A 230 -39.02 -15.32 -27.55
CA PRO A 230 -38.77 -16.63 -26.97
C PRO A 230 -38.93 -17.75 -28.01
N HIS A 231 -38.22 -18.86 -27.81
CA HIS A 231 -38.16 -20.00 -28.74
C HIS A 231 -37.58 -19.72 -30.12
N ALA A 232 -37.09 -18.51 -30.40
CA ALA A 232 -36.39 -18.23 -31.65
C ALA A 232 -35.13 -19.10 -31.79
N ILE A 233 -34.87 -19.53 -33.02
CA ILE A 233 -33.61 -20.17 -33.42
C ILE A 233 -32.70 -19.09 -33.99
N LEU A 234 -31.52 -18.94 -33.41
CA LEU A 234 -30.55 -17.90 -33.73
C LEU A 234 -29.27 -18.51 -34.28
N SER A 235 -28.68 -17.89 -35.31
CA SER A 235 -27.39 -18.30 -35.86
C SER A 235 -26.25 -17.92 -34.92
N ILE A 236 -25.34 -18.86 -34.66
CA ILE A 236 -24.14 -18.65 -33.84
C ILE A 236 -23.24 -17.57 -34.46
N LEU A 237 -23.09 -17.56 -35.79
CA LEU A 237 -22.27 -16.58 -36.50
C LEU A 237 -22.80 -15.16 -36.35
N LYS A 238 -24.12 -15.00 -36.33
CA LYS A 238 -24.78 -13.69 -36.20
C LYS A 238 -24.88 -13.23 -34.74
N TYR A 239 -24.93 -14.16 -33.79
CA TYR A 239 -25.12 -13.89 -32.36
C TYR A 239 -24.12 -14.67 -31.48
N PRO A 240 -22.80 -14.48 -31.67
CA PRO A 240 -21.78 -15.29 -30.99
C PRO A 240 -21.73 -15.03 -29.48
N LEU A 241 -21.94 -13.78 -29.06
CA LEU A 241 -21.98 -13.41 -27.64
C LEU A 241 -23.18 -14.01 -26.92
N ALA A 242 -24.35 -14.02 -27.56
CA ALA A 242 -25.52 -14.70 -27.01
C ALA A 242 -25.27 -16.21 -26.90
N TYR A 243 -24.69 -16.83 -27.94
CA TYR A 243 -24.36 -18.25 -27.92
C TYR A 243 -23.44 -18.63 -26.74
N LYS A 244 -22.50 -17.76 -26.32
CA LYS A 244 -21.66 -17.99 -25.14
C LYS A 244 -22.47 -18.30 -23.88
N TYR A 245 -23.64 -17.69 -23.71
CA TYR A 245 -24.53 -17.92 -22.58
C TYR A 245 -25.41 -19.17 -22.76
N PHE A 246 -25.74 -19.54 -24.01
CA PHE A 246 -26.61 -20.68 -24.32
C PHE A 246 -25.87 -22.00 -24.58
N LYS A 247 -24.55 -21.98 -24.82
CA LYS A 247 -23.77 -23.19 -25.16
C LYS A 247 -23.79 -24.29 -24.09
N ASN A 248 -23.96 -23.90 -22.83
CA ASN A 248 -23.98 -24.81 -21.67
C ASN A 248 -25.40 -25.02 -21.12
N THR A 249 -26.44 -24.63 -21.87
CA THR A 249 -27.83 -24.86 -21.46
C THR A 249 -28.23 -26.31 -21.64
N ASN A 250 -29.35 -26.69 -21.03
CA ASN A 250 -29.90 -28.03 -21.07
C ASN A 250 -29.96 -28.60 -22.51
N HIS A 251 -29.43 -29.80 -22.72
CA HIS A 251 -29.39 -30.43 -24.04
C HIS A 251 -30.77 -30.56 -24.70
N ASN A 252 -31.83 -30.77 -23.92
CA ASN A 252 -33.19 -30.89 -24.45
C ASN A 252 -33.72 -29.56 -25.02
N LEU A 253 -33.21 -28.41 -24.56
CA LEU A 253 -33.57 -27.12 -25.16
C LEU A 253 -33.09 -27.05 -26.61
N GLN A 254 -31.88 -27.56 -26.85
CA GLN A 254 -31.18 -27.55 -28.14
C GLN A 254 -31.51 -28.78 -29.01
N ALA A 255 -32.39 -29.68 -28.54
CA ALA A 255 -32.86 -30.81 -29.32
C ALA A 255 -33.51 -30.31 -30.63
N ASP A 256 -33.15 -30.95 -31.74
CA ASP A 256 -33.61 -30.62 -33.09
C ASP A 256 -33.24 -29.19 -33.56
N CYS A 257 -32.23 -28.56 -32.95
CA CYS A 257 -31.69 -27.30 -33.44
C CYS A 257 -30.73 -27.56 -34.62
N PRO A 258 -30.87 -26.85 -35.76
CA PRO A 258 -29.95 -26.98 -36.88
C PRO A 258 -28.49 -26.70 -36.46
N GLU A 259 -27.54 -27.36 -37.13
CA GLU A 259 -26.12 -27.10 -36.90
C GLU A 259 -25.79 -25.62 -37.15
N GLY A 260 -24.89 -25.06 -36.33
CA GLY A 260 -24.55 -23.64 -36.38
C GLY A 260 -25.62 -22.68 -35.81
N HIS A 261 -26.66 -23.22 -35.17
CA HIS A 261 -27.73 -22.45 -34.55
C HIS A 261 -27.96 -22.87 -33.09
N PHE A 262 -28.61 -22.00 -32.31
CA PHE A 262 -29.06 -22.29 -30.96
C PHE A 262 -30.48 -21.74 -30.75
N ARG A 263 -31.22 -22.37 -29.84
CA ARG A 263 -32.62 -22.05 -29.55
C ARG A 263 -32.77 -21.35 -28.20
N LEU A 264 -33.66 -20.36 -28.15
CA LEU A 264 -34.06 -19.68 -26.92
C LEU A 264 -35.13 -20.47 -26.12
N PRO A 265 -35.28 -20.23 -24.80
CA PRO A 265 -36.29 -20.91 -23.96
C PRO A 265 -37.72 -20.71 -24.45
N LYS A 266 -38.62 -21.65 -24.10
CA LYS A 266 -40.01 -21.65 -24.57
C LYS A 266 -40.82 -20.46 -24.02
N PRO A 267 -41.77 -19.88 -24.80
CA PRO A 267 -42.69 -18.86 -24.30
C PRO A 267 -43.72 -19.43 -23.32
N SER A 268 -44.41 -18.52 -22.62
CA SER A 268 -45.67 -18.80 -21.91
C SER A 268 -45.58 -19.89 -20.83
N VAL A 269 -44.45 -19.95 -20.15
CA VAL A 269 -44.18 -20.86 -19.03
C VAL A 269 -43.62 -20.05 -17.86
N TYR A 270 -43.77 -20.57 -16.65
CA TYR A 270 -43.23 -19.93 -15.46
C TYR A 270 -41.68 -19.95 -15.47
N LEU A 271 -41.06 -19.13 -14.64
CA LEU A 271 -39.61 -19.13 -14.46
C LEU A 271 -39.28 -19.63 -13.05
N LYS A 272 -38.28 -20.49 -12.93
CA LYS A 272 -37.76 -20.95 -11.64
C LYS A 272 -36.23 -20.87 -11.64
N GLY A 273 -35.67 -20.39 -10.53
CA GLY A 273 -34.24 -20.45 -10.30
C GLY A 273 -33.75 -21.88 -10.12
N THR A 274 -32.59 -22.20 -10.68
CA THR A 274 -31.87 -23.46 -10.39
C THR A 274 -30.39 -23.19 -10.17
N GLN A 275 -29.81 -23.92 -9.23
CA GLN A 275 -28.36 -23.93 -9.01
C GLN A 275 -27.66 -24.96 -9.91
N ASN A 276 -28.44 -25.85 -10.54
CA ASN A 276 -27.91 -26.85 -11.45
C ASN A 276 -27.77 -26.29 -12.87
N LEU A 277 -26.53 -26.02 -13.28
CA LEU A 277 -26.19 -25.51 -14.62
C LEU A 277 -26.78 -26.36 -15.76
N ALA A 278 -26.89 -27.68 -15.58
CA ALA A 278 -27.42 -28.58 -16.61
C ALA A 278 -28.93 -28.43 -16.83
N GLU A 279 -29.66 -27.83 -15.89
CA GLU A 279 -31.10 -27.60 -15.99
C GLU A 279 -31.43 -26.24 -16.62
N VAL A 280 -30.47 -25.31 -16.66
CA VAL A 280 -30.67 -23.93 -17.15
C VAL A 280 -31.13 -23.94 -18.61
N GLY A 281 -32.20 -23.21 -18.88
CA GLY A 281 -32.87 -23.15 -20.19
C GLY A 281 -33.75 -24.37 -20.49
N GLY A 282 -33.71 -25.42 -19.67
CA GLY A 282 -34.54 -26.59 -19.81
C GLY A 282 -36.01 -26.29 -19.55
N PHE A 283 -36.88 -26.92 -20.35
CA PHE A 283 -38.32 -26.94 -20.11
C PHE A 283 -38.67 -28.18 -19.29
N PHE A 284 -39.35 -27.97 -18.17
CA PHE A 284 -39.80 -29.05 -17.30
C PHE A 284 -41.32 -29.05 -17.27
N GLN A 285 -41.90 -30.21 -17.54
CA GLN A 285 -43.34 -30.42 -17.39
C GLN A 285 -43.64 -30.77 -15.94
N GLU A 286 -44.71 -30.20 -15.41
CA GLU A 286 -45.12 -30.45 -14.04
C GLU A 286 -46.37 -31.30 -13.97
N GLY A 287 -46.63 -31.77 -12.76
CA GLY A 287 -47.85 -32.43 -12.42
C GLY A 287 -48.23 -32.11 -10.98
N LEU A 288 -49.32 -32.72 -10.57
CA LEU A 288 -49.72 -32.71 -9.19
C LEU A 288 -48.97 -33.83 -8.44
N PRO A 289 -48.67 -33.65 -7.15
CA PRO A 289 -48.20 -34.74 -6.33
C PRO A 289 -49.22 -35.88 -6.40
N ASN A 290 -48.72 -37.11 -6.31
CA ASN A 290 -49.63 -38.23 -6.29
C ASN A 290 -50.52 -38.13 -5.05
N VAL A 291 -51.82 -38.34 -5.23
CA VAL A 291 -52.77 -38.36 -4.13
C VAL A 291 -53.20 -39.79 -3.91
N TYR A 292 -52.99 -40.27 -2.68
CA TYR A 292 -53.51 -41.55 -2.23
C TYR A 292 -54.78 -41.30 -1.44
N MET A 293 -55.91 -41.68 -2.01
CA MET A 293 -57.17 -41.69 -1.25
C MET A 293 -57.35 -43.08 -0.67
N GLY A 294 -57.14 -43.22 0.64
CA GLY A 294 -57.48 -44.43 1.38
C GLY A 294 -58.92 -44.34 1.88
N ILE A 295 -59.80 -45.18 1.37
CA ILE A 295 -61.13 -45.35 1.97
C ILE A 295 -60.98 -46.41 3.07
N ALA A 296 -61.04 -45.99 4.33
CA ALA A 296 -61.13 -46.91 5.45
C ALA A 296 -62.58 -47.40 5.57
N SER A 297 -62.92 -48.49 4.88
CA SER A 297 -64.21 -49.15 5.10
C SER A 297 -64.12 -49.99 6.37
N ARG A 298 -64.94 -49.67 7.39
CA ARG A 298 -65.21 -50.61 8.48
C ARG A 298 -66.27 -51.59 8.01
N ASN A 299 -65.86 -52.64 7.32
CA ASN A 299 -66.71 -53.83 7.19
C ASN A 299 -66.65 -54.59 8.52
N THR A 300 -67.58 -54.30 9.43
CA THR A 300 -67.91 -55.24 10.52
C THR A 300 -68.71 -56.40 9.94
N GLY A 301 -68.03 -57.28 9.22
CA GLY A 301 -68.55 -58.60 8.88
C GLY A 301 -68.21 -59.57 10.01
N ALA A 302 -69.16 -59.84 10.90
CA ALA A 302 -68.99 -60.89 11.90
C ALA A 302 -69.14 -62.25 11.21
N ALA A 303 -68.03 -62.84 10.77
CA ALA A 303 -68.00 -64.26 10.43
C ALA A 303 -67.93 -65.07 11.74
N HIS A 304 -69.09 -65.51 12.23
CA HIS A 304 -69.15 -66.44 13.36
C HIS A 304 -68.61 -67.80 12.93
N ARG A 305 -67.43 -68.18 13.45
CA ARG A 305 -67.08 -69.60 13.58
C ARG A 305 -67.54 -70.08 14.95
N SER A 306 -68.45 -71.05 14.98
CA SER A 306 -68.87 -71.74 16.20
C SER A 306 -67.75 -72.67 16.66
N GLY A 307 -66.97 -72.23 17.65
CA GLY A 307 -65.94 -73.00 18.34
C GLY A 307 -65.44 -72.21 19.56
N PRO A 308 -64.80 -72.85 20.56
CA PRO A 308 -64.64 -72.28 21.91
C PRO A 308 -63.68 -71.09 22.01
N ASP A 309 -62.92 -70.79 20.95
CA ASP A 309 -62.03 -69.65 20.87
C ASP A 309 -62.41 -68.77 19.67
N SER A 310 -63.22 -67.74 19.92
CA SER A 310 -63.61 -66.76 18.90
C SER A 310 -62.66 -65.56 18.89
N ASP A 311 -61.59 -65.65 18.11
CA ASP A 311 -60.79 -64.47 17.75
C ASP A 311 -61.56 -63.62 16.72
N ILE A 312 -61.80 -62.36 17.08
CA ILE A 312 -62.38 -61.36 16.18
C ILE A 312 -61.29 -60.94 15.17
N ILE A 313 -61.27 -61.58 14.01
CA ILE A 313 -60.40 -61.16 12.90
C ILE A 313 -60.99 -59.88 12.28
N THR A 314 -60.40 -58.74 12.62
CA THR A 314 -60.76 -57.45 12.00
C THR A 314 -59.98 -57.30 10.69
N ILE A 315 -60.60 -57.62 9.56
CA ILE A 315 -59.99 -57.37 8.24
C ILE A 315 -60.15 -55.89 7.92
N ARG A 316 -59.04 -55.14 7.89
CA ARG A 316 -59.00 -53.77 7.36
C ARG A 316 -58.62 -53.83 5.88
N ASP A 317 -59.63 -53.84 5.01
CA ASP A 317 -59.39 -53.61 3.58
C ASP A 317 -59.24 -52.11 3.34
N THR A 318 -57.99 -51.66 3.19
CA THR A 318 -57.69 -50.33 2.67
C THR A 318 -57.67 -50.38 1.15
N VAL A 319 -58.71 -49.87 0.51
CA VAL A 319 -58.67 -49.58 -0.93
C VAL A 319 -57.95 -48.25 -1.09
N SER A 320 -56.72 -48.28 -1.60
CA SER A 320 -55.95 -47.08 -1.94
C SER A 320 -56.16 -46.73 -3.41
N LEU A 321 -56.81 -45.61 -3.68
CA LEU A 321 -56.89 -45.05 -5.03
C LEU A 321 -55.62 -44.23 -5.30
N ASN A 322 -54.83 -44.71 -6.27
CA ASN A 322 -53.64 -44.05 -6.77
C ASN A 322 -54.05 -43.15 -7.95
N LEU A 323 -54.14 -41.83 -7.76
CA LEU A 323 -54.59 -40.95 -8.85
C LEU A 323 -53.62 -40.90 -10.05
N ALA A 324 -52.34 -41.20 -9.87
CA ALA A 324 -51.37 -41.29 -10.97
C ALA A 324 -51.69 -42.41 -11.97
N SER A 325 -52.38 -43.47 -11.56
CA SER A 325 -52.81 -44.53 -12.49
C SER A 325 -54.02 -44.14 -13.34
N TYR A 326 -54.72 -43.06 -12.98
CA TYR A 326 -55.95 -42.61 -13.67
C TYR A 326 -55.74 -41.36 -14.50
N ASN A 327 -54.87 -40.45 -14.07
CA ASN A 327 -54.56 -39.25 -14.83
C ASN A 327 -53.05 -38.99 -14.76
N ASN A 328 -52.45 -38.88 -15.94
CA ASN A 328 -51.01 -38.74 -16.08
C ASN A 328 -50.45 -37.45 -15.45
N ILE A 329 -51.29 -36.47 -15.08
CA ILE A 329 -50.90 -35.24 -14.38
C ILE A 329 -50.53 -35.54 -12.92
N TYR A 330 -51.10 -36.56 -12.28
CA TYR A 330 -50.78 -36.89 -10.88
C TYR A 330 -49.54 -37.78 -10.79
N GLY A 331 -48.73 -37.58 -9.75
CA GLY A 331 -47.53 -38.37 -9.46
C GLY A 331 -46.30 -38.06 -10.32
N ARG A 332 -46.34 -37.00 -11.13
CA ARG A 332 -45.16 -36.55 -11.90
C ARG A 332 -44.09 -35.86 -11.04
N THR A 333 -44.51 -35.25 -9.95
CA THR A 333 -43.66 -34.46 -9.06
C THR A 333 -44.04 -34.75 -7.60
N SER A 334 -43.14 -34.47 -6.66
CA SER A 334 -43.42 -34.58 -5.21
C SER A 334 -44.07 -33.33 -4.63
N SER A 335 -44.19 -32.25 -5.42
CA SER A 335 -44.76 -30.96 -5.03
C SER A 335 -45.68 -30.42 -6.11
N VAL A 336 -46.54 -29.46 -5.76
CA VAL A 336 -47.43 -28.77 -6.70
C VAL A 336 -46.61 -27.74 -7.46
N GLU A 337 -46.29 -28.03 -8.72
CA GLU A 337 -45.51 -27.12 -9.55
C GLU A 337 -46.25 -26.86 -10.90
N VAL A 338 -45.98 -25.74 -11.58
CA VAL A 338 -46.57 -25.28 -12.86
C VAL A 338 -45.52 -25.11 -13.96
N ASN A 339 -45.75 -25.71 -15.15
CA ASN A 339 -44.79 -25.75 -16.28
C ASN A 339 -43.85 -24.53 -16.38
N ARG A 340 -42.54 -24.77 -16.32
CA ARG A 340 -41.53 -23.72 -16.19
C ARG A 340 -40.28 -23.92 -17.04
N ASN A 341 -39.61 -22.81 -17.33
CA ASN A 341 -38.20 -22.79 -17.70
C ASN A 341 -37.35 -22.58 -16.45
N HIS A 342 -36.21 -23.24 -16.41
CA HIS A 342 -35.21 -22.98 -15.37
C HIS A 342 -34.23 -21.92 -15.82
N LEU A 343 -33.92 -20.98 -14.93
CA LEU A 343 -32.89 -19.96 -15.12
C LEU A 343 -31.82 -20.14 -14.05
N LEU A 344 -30.57 -19.82 -14.39
CA LEU A 344 -29.49 -19.90 -13.42
C LEU A 344 -29.80 -18.96 -12.25
N GLU A 345 -29.84 -19.52 -11.05
CA GLU A 345 -30.11 -18.76 -9.84
C GLU A 345 -28.85 -17.95 -9.47
N GLY A 346 -28.96 -16.63 -9.48
CA GLY A 346 -27.92 -15.73 -9.00
C GLY A 346 -28.24 -15.24 -7.59
N TYR A 347 -27.24 -15.19 -6.71
CA TYR A 347 -27.30 -14.34 -5.52
C TYR A 347 -27.33 -12.87 -6.00
N TYR A 348 -28.51 -12.26 -6.03
CA TYR A 348 -28.63 -10.83 -6.27
C TYR A 348 -28.42 -10.08 -4.95
N VAL A 349 -27.17 -9.78 -4.62
CA VAL A 349 -26.86 -8.70 -3.66
C VAL A 349 -26.58 -7.46 -4.51
N GLY A 350 -27.58 -6.59 -4.62
CA GLY A 350 -27.49 -5.36 -5.41
C GLY A 350 -28.32 -4.27 -4.77
N GLY A 351 -27.65 -3.39 -4.01
CA GLY A 351 -28.21 -2.15 -3.51
C GLY A 351 -28.53 -1.22 -4.67
N GLY A 352 -29.74 -0.65 -4.63
CA GLY A 352 -30.11 0.42 -5.54
C GLY A 352 -29.32 1.69 -5.24
N HIS A 353 -28.83 2.32 -6.30
CA HIS A 353 -28.60 3.76 -6.35
C HIS A 353 -29.62 4.39 -7.27
#